data_AF-Q1WBR9-F1
#
_entry.id   AF-Q1WBR9-F1
#
_cell.length_a   1.000
_cell.length_b   1.000
_cell.length_c   1.000
_cell.angle_alpha   90.00
_cell.angle_beta   90.00
_cell.angle_gamma   90.00
#
_symmetry.space_group_name_H-M   'P 1'
#
loop_
_entity.id
_entity.type
_entity.pdbx_description
1 polymer ?
#
loop_
_entity_poly.entity_id
_entity_poly.type
_entity_poly.pdbx_seq_one_letter_code
_entity_poly.pdbx_strand_id
1 'polypeptide(L)'
;RCIDVANYYIGFDGWSSSIVTLAPAEELSFDAPTKMYKCVFKCVVRYSFKSYDRVLEAIGFGMHEGLQRGETIEYAKKKAVTEAYKNAFQ
;
A
#
# COMPACT_ATOMS: atom_id res chain seq x y z
N ARG A 1 -5.06 13.70 1.26
CA ARG A 1 -4.42 14.39 2.41
C ARG A 1 -2.89 14.23 2.40
N CYS A 2 -2.31 13.02 2.50
CA CYS A 2 -0.84 12.87 2.49
C CYS A 2 -0.17 13.40 1.20
N ILE A 3 -0.77 13.13 0.05
CA ILE A 3 -0.31 13.64 -1.27
C ILE A 3 -0.40 15.17 -1.33
N ASP A 4 -1.49 15.76 -0.83
CA ASP A 4 -1.69 17.21 -0.84
C ASP A 4 -0.65 17.92 0.06
N VAL A 5 -0.33 17.32 1.21
CA VAL A 5 0.72 17.78 2.11
C VAL A 5 2.09 17.69 1.43
N ALA A 6 2.41 16.56 0.80
CA ALA A 6 3.67 16.40 0.07
C ALA A 6 3.82 17.44 -1.06
N ASN A 7 2.75 17.68 -1.82
CA ASN A 7 2.72 18.68 -2.88
C ASN A 7 2.87 20.11 -2.35
N TYR A 8 2.31 20.42 -1.18
CA TYR A 8 2.44 21.74 -0.55
C TYR A 8 3.87 22.04 -0.10
N TYR A 9 4.56 21.07 0.51
CA TYR A 9 5.92 21.29 1.06
C TYR A 9 7.05 21.13 0.04
N ILE A 10 6.90 20.21 -0.91
CA ILE A 10 8.00 19.78 -1.79
C ILE A 10 7.76 20.24 -3.24
N GLY A 11 6.54 20.70 -3.55
CA GLY A 11 6.12 20.98 -4.93
C GLY A 11 5.68 19.71 -5.65
N PHE A 12 4.79 19.86 -6.62
CA PHE A 12 4.23 18.72 -7.37
C PHE A 12 5.28 17.96 -8.19
N ASP A 13 6.38 18.61 -8.56
CA ASP A 13 7.49 18.02 -9.32
C ASP A 13 8.73 17.69 -8.45
N GLY A 14 8.66 17.99 -7.15
CA GLY A 14 9.78 17.83 -6.23
C GLY A 14 9.92 16.42 -5.65
N TRP A 15 8.95 15.53 -5.89
CA TRP A 15 8.98 14.15 -5.46
C TRP A 15 8.32 13.20 -6.46
N SER A 16 8.72 11.93 -6.44
CA SER A 16 8.09 10.85 -7.17
C SER A 16 7.93 9.64 -6.28
N SER A 17 7.00 8.74 -6.64
CA SER A 17 6.80 7.48 -5.93
C SER A 17 6.69 6.31 -6.90
N SER A 18 7.17 5.15 -6.48
CA SER A 18 7.05 3.91 -7.24
C SER A 18 6.80 2.72 -6.31
N ILE A 19 5.91 1.83 -6.71
CA ILE A 19 5.69 0.58 -5.99
C ILE A 19 6.87 -0.34 -6.33
N VAL A 20 7.68 -0.64 -5.32
CA VAL A 20 8.80 -1.59 -5.45
C VAL A 20 8.29 -3.01 -5.39
N THR A 21 7.41 -3.28 -4.43
CA THR A 21 6.89 -4.62 -4.17
C THR A 21 5.42 -4.55 -3.80
N LEU A 22 4.62 -5.46 -4.37
CA LEU A 22 3.26 -5.73 -3.93
C LEU A 22 3.04 -7.25 -3.96
N ALA A 23 3.09 -7.87 -2.79
CA ALA A 23 3.07 -9.32 -2.66
C ALA A 23 2.15 -9.77 -1.52
N PRO A 24 1.64 -11.02 -1.55
CA PRO A 24 0.99 -11.61 -0.39
C PRO A 24 1.95 -11.65 0.80
N ALA A 25 1.51 -11.16 1.95
CA ALA A 25 2.25 -11.31 3.21
C ALA A 25 1.98 -12.68 3.84
N GLU A 26 0.79 -13.23 3.57
CA GLU A 26 0.33 -14.54 4.00
C GLU A 26 -0.38 -15.22 2.82
N GLU A 27 -0.47 -16.55 2.86
CA GLU A 27 -1.26 -17.29 1.88
C GLU A 27 -2.75 -16.92 1.99
N LEU A 28 -3.43 -16.91 0.85
CA LEU A 28 -4.88 -16.74 0.81
C LEU A 28 -5.54 -17.90 1.55
N SER A 29 -6.25 -17.59 2.64
CA SER A 29 -7.00 -18.59 3.38
C SER A 29 -8.48 -18.53 3.02
N PHE A 30 -9.12 -19.70 3.08
CA PHE A 30 -10.57 -19.85 2.93
C PHE A 30 -11.11 -20.53 4.18
N ASP A 31 -12.02 -19.86 4.86
CA ASP A 31 -12.71 -20.36 6.03
C ASP A 31 -13.99 -21.09 5.57
N ALA A 32 -14.00 -22.42 5.70
CA ALA A 32 -15.14 -23.25 5.29
C ALA A 32 -16.43 -22.99 6.11
N PRO A 33 -16.37 -22.84 7.45
CA PRO A 33 -17.51 -22.39 8.26
C PRO A 33 -18.15 -21.09 7.81
N THR A 34 -17.35 -20.03 7.60
CA THR A 34 -17.88 -18.69 7.28
C THR A 34 -18.03 -18.45 5.77
N LYS A 35 -17.45 -19.33 4.94
CA LYS A 35 -17.32 -19.21 3.49
C LYS A 35 -16.62 -17.91 3.05
N MET A 36 -15.73 -17.38 3.89
CA MET A 36 -15.01 -16.15 3.61
C MET A 36 -13.58 -16.45 3.18
N TYR A 37 -13.10 -15.68 2.20
CA TYR A 37 -11.70 -15.57 1.85
C TYR A 37 -11.05 -14.52 2.73
N LYS A 38 -9.83 -14.78 3.19
CA LYS A 38 -8.99 -13.83 3.89
C LYS A 38 -7.65 -13.74 3.19
N CYS A 39 -7.19 -12.52 2.93
CA CYS A 39 -5.85 -12.29 2.41
C CYS A 39 -5.19 -11.09 3.08
N VAL A 40 -3.86 -11.16 3.15
CA VAL A 40 -3.00 -10.10 3.63
C VAL A 40 -1.98 -9.79 2.56
N PHE A 41 -1.88 -8.53 2.17
CA PHE A 41 -0.89 -8.02 1.23
C PHE A 41 0.06 -7.07 1.92
N LYS A 42 1.33 -7.14 1.53
CA LYS A 42 2.37 -6.17 1.86
C LYS A 42 2.71 -5.36 0.62
N CYS A 43 2.76 -4.05 0.78
CA CYS A 43 3.22 -3.13 -0.23
C CYS A 43 4.46 -2.38 0.27
N VAL A 44 5.45 -2.22 -0.61
CA VAL A 44 6.61 -1.35 -0.38
C VAL A 44 6.59 -0.27 -1.47
N VAL A 45 6.54 0.99 -1.04
CA VAL A 45 6.56 2.15 -1.92
C VAL A 45 7.86 2.91 -1.66
N ARG A 46 8.56 3.22 -2.73
CA ARG A 46 9.76 4.06 -2.71
C ARG A 46 9.38 5.48 -3.12
N TYR A 47 9.92 6.45 -2.38
CA TYR A 47 9.80 7.87 -2.64
C TYR A 47 11.18 8.42 -2.96
N SER A 48 11.26 9.18 -4.05
CA SER A 48 12.47 9.86 -4.46
C SER A 48 12.20 11.35 -4.49
N PHE A 49 13.04 12.13 -3.82
CA PHE A 49 12.94 13.57 -3.77
C PHE A 49 13.93 14.16 -4.77
N LYS A 50 13.52 15.12 -5.59
CA LYS A 50 14.37 15.67 -6.65
C LYS A 50 15.46 16.59 -6.08
N SER A 51 15.13 17.31 -5.01
CA SER A 51 16.02 18.28 -4.37
C SER A 51 17.03 17.65 -3.41
N TYR A 52 16.85 16.38 -3.05
CA TYR A 52 17.68 15.66 -2.11
C TYR A 52 18.02 14.29 -2.69
N ASP A 53 19.29 13.89 -2.69
CA ASP A 53 19.69 12.52 -3.03
C ASP A 53 19.32 11.54 -1.90
N ARG A 54 18.03 11.49 -1.58
CA ARG A 54 17.45 10.68 -0.53
C ARG A 54 16.29 9.91 -1.09
N VAL A 55 16.27 8.65 -0.68
CA VAL A 55 15.22 7.70 -1.00
C VAL A 55 14.58 7.29 0.32
N LEU A 56 13.26 7.36 0.39
CA LEU A 56 12.48 6.87 1.52
C LEU A 56 11.68 5.65 1.05
N GLU A 57 11.74 4.55 1.79
CA GLU A 57 10.87 3.40 1.55
C GLU A 57 9.87 3.29 2.69
N ALA A 58 8.59 3.20 2.32
CA ALA A 58 7.50 3.00 3.26
C ALA A 58 6.83 1.66 2.99
N ILE A 59 6.47 0.99 4.07
CA ILE A 59 5.81 -0.32 4.04
C ILE A 59 4.37 -0.12 4.49
N GLY A 60 3.43 -0.75 3.81
CA GLY A 60 2.03 -0.80 4.20
C GLY A 60 1.48 -2.21 4.13
N PHE A 61 0.54 -2.51 5.02
CA PHE A 61 -0.16 -3.77 5.03
C PHE A 61 -1.63 -3.57 4.69
N GLY A 62 -2.24 -4.59 4.09
CA GLY A 62 -3.64 -4.54 3.69
C GLY A 62 -4.27 -5.89 3.89
N MET A 63 -5.25 -5.94 4.78
CA MET A 63 -6.05 -7.13 5.04
C MET A 63 -7.51 -6.87 4.66
N HIS A 64 -8.12 -7.86 4.02
CA HIS A 64 -9.54 -7.91 3.74
C HIS A 64 -10.09 -9.33 3.90
N GLU A 65 -11.34 -9.41 4.33
CA GLU A 65 -12.11 -10.65 4.43
C GLU A 65 -13.42 -10.46 3.65
N GLY A 66 -13.75 -11.42 2.77
CA GLY A 66 -14.91 -11.27 1.89
C GLY A 66 -15.31 -12.56 1.20
N LEU A 67 -16.56 -12.60 0.72
CA LEU A 67 -17.15 -13.79 0.08
C LEU A 67 -16.56 -14.09 -1.30
N GLN A 68 -16.09 -13.07 -2.01
CA GLN A 68 -15.54 -13.21 -3.36
C GLN A 68 -14.02 -13.09 -3.34
N ARG A 69 -13.34 -14.14 -3.81
CA ARG A 69 -11.86 -14.18 -3.85
C ARG A 69 -11.24 -12.98 -4.57
N GLY A 70 -11.77 -12.62 -5.74
CA GLY A 70 -11.22 -11.55 -6.57
C GLY A 70 -11.32 -10.18 -5.90
N GLU A 71 -12.51 -9.85 -5.42
CA GLU A 71 -12.80 -8.61 -4.69
C GLU A 71 -11.93 -8.50 -3.43
N THR A 72 -11.82 -9.58 -2.66
CA THR A 72 -11.00 -9.61 -1.44
C THR A 72 -9.54 -9.29 -1.71
N ILE A 73 -8.97 -9.88 -2.76
CA ILE A 73 -7.58 -9.61 -3.17
C ILE A 73 -7.42 -8.15 -3.63
N GLU A 74 -8.36 -7.63 -4.41
CA GLU A 74 -8.31 -6.26 -4.90
C GLU A 74 -8.34 -5.24 -3.75
N TYR A 75 -9.25 -5.41 -2.79
CA TYR A 75 -9.34 -4.52 -1.63
C TYR A 75 -8.10 -4.60 -0.74
N ALA A 76 -7.59 -5.80 -0.47
CA ALA A 76 -6.38 -5.94 0.34
C ALA A 76 -5.17 -5.26 -0.32
N LYS A 77 -5.00 -5.40 -1.64
CA LYS A 77 -3.95 -4.69 -2.39
C LYS A 77 -4.11 -3.18 -2.32
N LYS A 78 -5.31 -2.65 -2.58
CA LYS A 78 -5.59 -1.19 -2.50
C LYS A 78 -5.31 -0.64 -1.11
N LYS A 79 -5.67 -1.38 -0.07
CA LYS A 79 -5.44 -1.01 1.32
C LYS A 79 -3.95 -0.99 1.66
N ALA A 80 -3.19 -2.00 1.25
CA ALA A 80 -1.75 -2.07 1.47
C ALA A 80 -1.00 -0.90 0.81
N VAL A 81 -1.37 -0.56 -0.43
CA VAL A 81 -0.82 0.59 -1.15
C VAL A 81 -1.16 1.88 -0.42
N THR A 82 -2.44 2.07 -0.05
CA THR A 82 -2.90 3.27 0.67
C THR A 82 -2.18 3.45 2.02
N GLU A 83 -1.96 2.36 2.74
CA GLU A 83 -1.24 2.38 4.01
C GLU A 83 0.24 2.73 3.84
N ALA A 84 0.91 2.19 2.81
CA ALA A 84 2.28 2.55 2.49
C ALA A 84 2.40 4.05 2.14
N TYR A 85 1.39 4.63 1.47
CA TYR A 85 1.31 6.07 1.22
C TYR A 85 1.09 6.91 2.48
N LYS A 86 0.34 6.41 3.45
CA LYS A 86 0.16 7.11 4.73
C LYS A 86 1.43 7.09 5.56
N ASN A 87 2.07 5.92 5.67
CA ASN A 87 3.26 5.71 6.49
C ASN A 87 4.48 6.51 6.02
N ALA A 88 4.51 6.89 4.74
CA ALA A 88 5.60 7.70 4.19
C ALA A 88 5.59 9.17 4.68
N PHE A 89 4.42 9.68 5.06
CA PHE A 89 4.20 11.10 5.41
C PHE A 89 3.59 11.25 6.81
N GLN A 90 3.76 10.25 7.66
CA GLN A 90 3.32 10.25 9.06
C GLN A 90 4.44 10.75 9.97
#